data_AF-A0A2T4G4T2-F1
#
_entry.id   AF-A0A2T4G4T2-F1
#
_cell.length_a   1.000
_cell.length_b   1.000
_cell.length_c   1.000
_cell.angle_alpha   90.00
_cell.angle_beta   90.00
_cell.angle_gamma   90.00
#
_symmetry.space_group_name_H-M   'P 1'
#
loop_
_entity.id
_entity.type
_entity.pdbx_description
1 polymer ?
#
loop_
_entity_poly.entity_id
_entity_poly.type
_entity_poly.pdbx_seq_one_letter_code
_entity_poly.pdbx_strand_id
1 'polypeptide(L)'
;MSQHFNTDGRLNLEQQRKRAKELLPRLKTQDPHATLSQAQWTIAKQLGFSSWPRLKAHIDAIDFAAQHPDFTASDEARTTHWRCGNDIAHSLQLAGFKGQFRMLTDPLCMGPVRDVPDETFRALRSAFISQAFALDHAETARRVDDEYQQLNALAGADHSVLWCEADAYDQLFLVRTLASLEHAPRKLELIEVGRIAGVERFIGIGQLAPDVLAWLWPQRRLIDDDAVQLARQVWSAYCDNSPVTLAELAHGNHPSLPFLAPALLRQLQELPSQHNGLSLTEQLSLSYIAEAGPVPFGRVFAELMAKREPLPFLGDMMFHALLRPLIDAEQPLLIETGTDQPWPRRPLTLTALGHAVLQGDAYWLDHASDVRWVGGVCLSPRQPHWTLDDQRRPLWRG
;
A
#
# COMPACT_ATOMS: atom_id res chain seq x y z
N MET A 1 -10.64 29.02 -1.33
CA MET A 1 -11.50 28.20 -0.44
C MET A 1 -10.99 26.77 -0.53
N SER A 2 -10.26 26.32 0.48
CA SER A 2 -9.76 24.95 0.60
C SER A 2 -10.96 24.00 0.63
N GLN A 3 -11.14 23.20 -0.42
CA GLN A 3 -12.09 22.10 -0.41
C GLN A 3 -11.58 21.13 0.67
N HIS A 4 -12.26 21.06 1.82
CA HIS A 4 -12.04 19.97 2.77
C HIS A 4 -12.60 18.73 2.10
N PHE A 5 -11.73 17.97 1.45
CA PHE A 5 -12.06 16.66 0.95
C PHE A 5 -12.24 15.74 2.16
N ASN A 6 -13.24 14.87 2.08
CA ASN A 6 -13.39 13.84 3.09
C ASN A 6 -12.24 12.83 2.90
N THR A 7 -11.44 12.65 3.94
CA THR A 7 -10.31 11.73 3.94
C THR A 7 -10.62 10.43 4.68
N ASP A 8 -11.56 10.43 5.63
CA ASP A 8 -11.81 9.31 6.54
C ASP A 8 -13.01 8.44 6.14
N GLY A 9 -13.69 8.78 5.06
CA GLY A 9 -14.83 8.05 4.53
C GLY A 9 -16.15 8.30 5.25
N ARG A 10 -16.15 9.00 6.40
CA ARG A 10 -17.37 9.35 7.12
C ARG A 10 -17.98 10.62 6.55
N LEU A 11 -19.14 10.49 5.93
CA LEU A 11 -19.87 11.61 5.33
C LEU A 11 -21.06 12.01 6.22
N ASN A 12 -21.24 13.32 6.45
CA ASN A 12 -22.40 13.84 7.18
C ASN A 12 -23.48 14.37 6.23
N LEU A 13 -24.70 13.82 6.30
CA LEU A 13 -25.80 14.17 5.38
C LEU A 13 -26.26 15.63 5.52
N GLU A 14 -26.31 16.18 6.72
CA GLU A 14 -26.72 17.57 6.95
C GLU A 14 -25.71 18.55 6.36
N GLN A 15 -24.42 18.26 6.55
CA GLN A 15 -23.34 19.01 5.94
C GLN A 15 -23.45 18.96 4.40
N GLN A 16 -23.71 17.79 3.81
CA GLN A 16 -23.88 17.71 2.34
C GLN A 16 -25.13 18.46 1.86
N ARG A 17 -26.24 18.45 2.63
CA ARG A 17 -27.43 19.25 2.32
C ARG A 17 -27.13 20.74 2.36
N LYS A 18 -26.33 21.19 3.32
CA LYS A 18 -25.86 22.59 3.42
C LYS A 18 -24.98 22.95 2.21
N ARG A 19 -24.01 22.11 1.85
CA ARG A 19 -23.17 22.30 0.64
C ARG A 19 -24.01 22.42 -0.64
N ALA A 20 -25.04 21.60 -0.80
CA ALA A 20 -25.94 21.68 -1.97
C ALA A 20 -26.72 23.02 -2.00
N LYS A 21 -27.19 23.51 -0.84
CA LYS A 21 -27.84 24.82 -0.73
C LYS A 21 -26.88 25.98 -1.06
N GLU A 22 -25.61 25.89 -0.64
CA GLU A 22 -24.58 26.88 -0.92
C GLU A 22 -24.09 26.85 -2.38
N LEU A 23 -24.15 25.68 -3.03
CA LEU A 23 -23.79 25.51 -4.44
C LEU A 23 -24.87 26.06 -5.38
N LEU A 24 -26.14 25.97 -5.00
CA LEU A 24 -27.27 26.34 -5.85
C LEU A 24 -27.19 27.78 -6.42
N PRO A 25 -26.86 28.84 -5.65
CA PRO A 25 -26.68 30.18 -6.21
C PRO A 25 -25.63 30.25 -7.32
N ARG A 26 -24.54 29.48 -7.20
CA ARG A 26 -23.47 29.43 -8.22
C ARG A 26 -23.91 28.68 -9.48
N LEU A 27 -24.75 27.66 -9.36
CA LEU A 27 -25.34 27.02 -10.52
C LEU A 27 -26.32 27.96 -11.22
N LYS A 28 -27.09 28.75 -10.45
CA LYS A 28 -28.03 29.74 -10.99
C LYS A 28 -27.38 30.89 -11.76
N THR A 29 -26.10 31.19 -11.53
CA THR A 29 -25.38 32.17 -12.36
C THR A 29 -25.07 31.63 -13.77
N GLN A 30 -25.05 30.31 -13.95
CA GLN A 30 -24.78 29.65 -15.23
C GLN A 30 -26.07 29.19 -15.92
N ASP A 31 -27.04 28.68 -15.14
CA ASP A 31 -28.37 28.25 -15.59
C ASP A 31 -29.44 28.76 -14.60
N PRO A 32 -30.24 29.79 -14.97
CA PRO A 32 -31.30 30.31 -14.10
C PRO A 32 -32.34 29.27 -13.66
N HIS A 33 -32.50 28.18 -14.42
CA HIS A 33 -33.41 27.08 -14.09
C HIS A 33 -32.78 26.02 -13.18
N ALA A 34 -31.54 26.23 -12.71
CA ALA A 34 -30.87 25.30 -11.84
C ALA A 34 -31.68 25.01 -10.56
N THR A 35 -31.80 23.73 -10.23
CA THR A 35 -32.60 23.20 -9.10
C THR A 35 -31.71 22.70 -7.97
N LEU A 36 -32.28 22.60 -6.76
CA LEU A 36 -31.58 21.99 -5.63
C LEU A 36 -31.21 20.51 -5.92
N SER A 37 -32.06 19.79 -6.66
CA SER A 37 -31.78 18.41 -7.07
C SER A 37 -30.55 18.30 -7.96
N GLN A 38 -30.34 19.26 -8.87
CA GLN A 38 -29.10 19.33 -9.67
C GLN A 38 -27.89 19.66 -8.79
N ALA A 39 -28.01 20.60 -7.84
CA ALA A 39 -26.93 20.88 -6.89
C ALA A 39 -26.56 19.65 -6.04
N GLN A 40 -27.56 18.92 -5.54
CA GLN A 40 -27.39 17.66 -4.83
C GLN A 40 -26.73 16.58 -5.71
N TRP A 41 -27.16 16.45 -6.96
CA TRP A 41 -26.56 15.52 -7.90
C TRP A 41 -25.07 15.85 -8.17
N THR A 42 -24.73 17.13 -8.33
CA THR A 42 -23.33 17.58 -8.49
C THR A 42 -22.48 17.21 -7.26
N ILE A 43 -22.97 17.46 -6.05
CA ILE A 43 -22.26 17.06 -4.81
C ILE A 43 -22.10 15.53 -4.74
N ALA A 44 -23.15 14.77 -5.04
CA ALA A 44 -23.09 13.30 -5.03
C ALA A 44 -22.04 12.79 -6.03
N LYS A 45 -21.99 13.34 -7.25
CA LYS A 45 -21.01 12.99 -8.28
C LYS A 45 -19.58 13.33 -7.87
N GLN A 46 -19.36 14.50 -7.25
CA GLN A 46 -18.05 14.88 -6.71
C GLN A 46 -17.55 13.90 -5.64
N LEU A 47 -18.45 13.33 -4.86
CA LEU A 47 -18.14 12.34 -3.83
C LEU A 47 -18.09 10.89 -4.36
N GLY A 48 -18.18 10.69 -5.69
CA GLY A 48 -18.10 9.36 -6.31
C GLY A 48 -19.42 8.59 -6.38
N PHE A 49 -20.57 9.22 -6.07
CA PHE A 49 -21.88 8.58 -6.13
C PHE A 49 -22.60 8.90 -7.44
N SER A 50 -23.33 7.92 -7.98
CA SER A 50 -24.11 8.13 -9.20
C SER A 50 -25.37 8.99 -8.99
N SER A 51 -25.85 9.11 -7.75
CA SER A 51 -27.05 9.88 -7.39
C SER A 51 -27.08 10.26 -5.91
N TRP A 52 -27.86 11.29 -5.57
CA TRP A 52 -28.07 11.73 -4.18
C TRP A 52 -28.70 10.66 -3.28
N PRO A 53 -29.70 9.87 -3.72
CA PRO A 53 -30.20 8.75 -2.92
C PRO A 53 -29.13 7.69 -2.58
N ARG A 54 -28.19 7.40 -3.50
CA ARG A 54 -27.08 6.46 -3.20
C ARG A 54 -26.10 7.03 -2.18
N LEU A 55 -25.79 8.32 -2.27
CA LEU A 55 -25.01 9.02 -1.24
C LEU A 55 -25.71 8.92 0.13
N LYS A 56 -27.02 9.23 0.19
CA LYS A 56 -27.80 9.13 1.43
C LYS A 56 -27.78 7.70 1.98
N ALA A 57 -28.05 6.70 1.15
CA ALA A 57 -28.07 5.31 1.56
C ALA A 57 -26.71 4.83 2.11
N HIS A 58 -25.60 5.31 1.53
CA HIS A 58 -24.26 5.02 2.04
C HIS A 58 -24.02 5.65 3.42
N ILE A 59 -24.40 6.91 3.61
CA ILE A 59 -24.31 7.58 4.92
C ILE A 59 -25.15 6.84 5.97
N ASP A 60 -26.42 6.56 5.64
CA ASP A 60 -27.33 5.85 6.54
C ASP A 60 -26.80 4.45 6.88
N ALA A 61 -26.14 3.75 5.93
CA ALA A 61 -25.55 2.43 6.17
C ALA A 61 -24.35 2.48 7.13
N ILE A 62 -23.49 3.49 7.01
CA ILE A 62 -22.38 3.71 7.95
C ILE A 62 -22.94 4.04 9.34
N ASP A 63 -23.87 5.00 9.44
CA ASP A 63 -24.48 5.39 10.71
C ASP A 63 -25.21 4.22 11.37
N PHE A 64 -25.91 3.39 10.58
CA PHE A 64 -26.58 2.19 11.07
C PHE A 64 -25.58 1.18 11.63
N ALA A 65 -24.51 0.87 10.89
CA ALA A 65 -23.49 -0.08 11.34
C ALA A 65 -22.81 0.37 12.64
N ALA A 66 -22.51 1.67 12.75
CA ALA A 66 -21.89 2.24 13.93
C ALA A 66 -22.81 2.23 15.18
N GLN A 67 -24.11 2.46 14.99
CA GLN A 67 -25.10 2.46 16.09
C GLN A 67 -25.53 1.05 16.51
N HIS A 68 -25.35 0.06 15.63
CA HIS A 68 -25.80 -1.31 15.85
C HIS A 68 -24.64 -2.29 15.69
N PRO A 69 -23.57 -2.18 16.52
CA PRO A 69 -22.45 -3.09 16.43
C PRO A 69 -22.95 -4.54 16.54
N ASP A 70 -23.79 -4.86 17.51
CA ASP A 70 -24.30 -6.24 17.72
C ASP A 70 -25.28 -6.75 16.65
N PHE A 71 -25.80 -5.89 15.76
CA PHE A 71 -26.74 -6.31 14.71
C PHE A 71 -26.04 -7.06 13.57
N THR A 72 -24.76 -6.75 13.35
CA THR A 72 -23.92 -7.37 12.31
C THR A 72 -22.59 -7.90 12.84
N ALA A 73 -22.15 -7.45 14.02
CA ALA A 73 -20.96 -7.94 14.70
C ALA A 73 -21.27 -9.24 15.44
N SER A 74 -21.08 -10.34 14.71
CA SER A 74 -20.63 -11.60 15.28
C SER A 74 -19.12 -11.55 15.58
N ASP A 75 -18.55 -10.37 15.89
CA ASP A 75 -17.16 -10.35 16.34
C ASP A 75 -17.09 -10.90 17.76
N GLU A 76 -16.60 -12.13 17.86
CA GLU A 76 -16.50 -12.87 19.11
C GLU A 76 -15.13 -12.62 19.73
N ALA A 77 -15.01 -12.74 21.05
CA ALA A 77 -13.71 -12.60 21.73
C ALA A 77 -12.63 -13.61 21.23
N ARG A 78 -13.06 -14.65 20.51
CA ARG A 78 -12.17 -15.65 19.88
C ARG A 78 -11.73 -15.29 18.45
N THR A 79 -12.30 -14.26 17.83
CA THR A 79 -11.85 -13.79 16.52
C THR A 79 -10.42 -13.30 16.61
N THR A 80 -9.60 -13.61 15.61
CA THR A 80 -8.29 -12.99 15.43
C THR A 80 -8.31 -12.09 14.20
N HIS A 81 -8.09 -10.80 14.39
CA HIS A 81 -7.92 -9.83 13.33
C HIS A 81 -6.45 -9.72 12.94
N TRP A 82 -6.15 -9.81 11.66
CA TRP A 82 -4.80 -9.71 11.13
C TRP A 82 -4.64 -8.49 10.22
N ARG A 83 -3.48 -7.82 10.35
CA ARG A 83 -3.10 -6.64 9.56
C ARG A 83 -1.58 -6.66 9.32
N CYS A 84 -1.11 -6.02 8.25
CA CYS A 84 0.32 -5.80 8.01
C CYS A 84 0.96 -4.72 8.91
N GLY A 85 0.19 -4.12 9.82
CA GLY A 85 0.57 -3.00 10.67
C GLY A 85 -0.41 -2.77 11.82
N ASN A 86 -0.22 -1.70 12.59
CA ASN A 86 -1.04 -1.38 13.77
C ASN A 86 -2.03 -0.22 13.55
N ASP A 87 -2.11 0.29 12.33
CA ASP A 87 -2.81 1.52 11.93
C ASP A 87 -4.32 1.50 12.21
N ILE A 88 -4.92 0.31 12.27
CA ILE A 88 -6.34 0.14 12.59
C ILE A 88 -6.62 -0.43 13.98
N ALA A 89 -5.59 -0.79 14.76
CA ALA A 89 -5.76 -1.53 16.01
C ALA A 89 -6.65 -0.76 17.02
N HIS A 90 -6.37 0.53 17.20
CA HIS A 90 -7.17 1.40 18.06
C HIS A 90 -8.56 1.67 17.48
N SER A 91 -8.67 1.90 16.17
CA SER A 91 -9.95 2.17 15.50
C SER A 91 -10.90 0.97 15.56
N LEU A 92 -10.38 -0.27 15.50
CA LEU A 92 -11.17 -1.48 15.74
C LEU A 92 -11.71 -1.51 17.18
N GLN A 93 -10.91 -1.16 18.18
CA GLN A 93 -11.39 -1.08 19.57
C GLN A 93 -12.52 -0.05 19.72
N LEU A 94 -12.36 1.14 19.11
CA LEU A 94 -13.37 2.19 19.11
C LEU A 94 -14.66 1.76 18.38
N ALA A 95 -14.54 0.96 17.32
CA ALA A 95 -15.68 0.40 16.59
C ALA A 95 -16.36 -0.78 17.31
N GLY A 96 -15.86 -1.19 18.48
CA GLY A 96 -16.49 -2.21 19.34
C GLY A 96 -16.04 -3.64 19.07
N PHE A 97 -14.99 -3.86 18.28
CA PHE A 97 -14.39 -5.17 18.07
C PHE A 97 -13.75 -5.70 19.36
N LYS A 98 -14.00 -6.97 19.66
CA LYS A 98 -13.58 -7.70 20.86
C LYS A 98 -12.50 -8.74 20.58
N GLY A 99 -12.29 -9.10 19.32
CA GLY A 99 -11.29 -10.06 18.90
C GLY A 99 -9.85 -9.63 19.23
N GLN A 100 -8.94 -10.59 19.21
CA GLN A 100 -7.51 -10.34 19.34
C GLN A 100 -6.97 -9.68 18.08
N PHE A 101 -6.01 -8.76 18.22
CA PHE A 101 -5.32 -8.15 17.08
C PHE A 101 -3.92 -8.76 16.94
N ARG A 102 -3.58 -9.18 15.73
CA ARG A 102 -2.30 -9.79 15.35
C ARG A 102 -1.74 -9.06 14.13
N MET A 103 -0.42 -9.05 14.04
CA MET A 103 0.28 -8.39 12.95
C MET A 103 1.30 -9.31 12.32
N LEU A 104 1.55 -9.07 11.04
CA LEU A 104 2.78 -9.48 10.38
C LEU A 104 3.36 -8.23 9.73
N THR A 105 4.36 -7.64 10.38
CA THR A 105 4.91 -6.31 10.05
C THR A 105 6.14 -6.36 9.15
N ASP A 106 6.48 -7.54 8.63
CA ASP A 106 7.58 -7.74 7.69
C ASP A 106 7.27 -7.03 6.36
N PRO A 107 8.03 -5.98 5.97
CA PRO A 107 7.82 -5.25 4.73
C PRO A 107 8.32 -6.08 3.54
N LEU A 108 7.51 -7.06 3.15
CA LEU A 108 7.80 -8.01 2.08
C LEU A 108 7.95 -7.35 0.70
N CYS A 109 7.48 -6.11 0.52
CA CYS A 109 7.68 -5.33 -0.70
C CYS A 109 9.13 -4.81 -0.88
N MET A 110 10.01 -4.97 0.12
CA MET A 110 11.41 -4.59 0.05
C MET A 110 12.35 -5.61 0.69
N GLY A 111 13.60 -5.59 0.24
CA GLY A 111 14.64 -6.50 0.70
C GLY A 111 14.53 -7.90 0.09
N PRO A 112 15.45 -8.80 0.47
CA PRO A 112 15.49 -10.15 -0.08
C PRO A 112 14.32 -10.98 0.45
N VAL A 113 13.50 -11.51 -0.45
CA VAL A 113 12.45 -12.49 -0.14
C VAL A 113 12.76 -13.73 -0.93
N ARG A 114 13.22 -14.79 -0.25
CA ARG A 114 13.82 -15.96 -0.89
C ARG A 114 13.14 -17.24 -0.41
N ASP A 115 13.10 -18.24 -1.28
CA ASP A 115 12.63 -19.57 -0.92
C ASP A 115 13.76 -20.32 -0.22
N VAL A 116 13.80 -20.19 1.11
CA VAL A 116 14.79 -20.81 2.00
C VAL A 116 14.06 -21.36 3.23
N PRO A 117 14.67 -22.30 3.99
CA PRO A 117 14.07 -22.80 5.21
C PRO A 117 13.65 -21.69 6.16
N ASP A 118 12.53 -21.89 6.86
CA ASP A 118 11.82 -20.87 7.63
C ASP A 118 12.69 -20.13 8.67
N GLU A 119 13.57 -20.84 9.38
CA GLU A 119 14.54 -20.24 10.31
C GLU A 119 15.54 -19.32 9.59
N THR A 120 16.06 -19.76 8.43
CA THR A 120 16.96 -18.95 7.61
C THR A 120 16.24 -17.75 7.01
N PHE A 121 14.98 -17.93 6.62
CA PHE A 121 14.13 -16.85 6.11
C PHE A 121 13.94 -15.78 7.19
N ARG A 122 13.55 -16.16 8.42
CA ARG A 122 13.39 -15.22 9.52
C ARG A 122 14.67 -14.46 9.85
N ALA A 123 15.82 -15.16 9.90
CA ALA A 123 17.12 -14.52 10.14
C ALA A 123 17.51 -13.52 9.03
N LEU A 124 17.25 -13.89 7.77
CA LEU A 124 17.46 -13.02 6.61
C LEU A 124 16.58 -11.76 6.71
N ARG A 125 15.29 -11.93 7.01
CA ARG A 125 14.34 -10.82 7.12
C ARG A 125 14.64 -9.93 8.32
N SER A 126 14.97 -10.49 9.48
CA SER A 126 15.32 -9.69 10.67
C SER A 126 16.59 -8.85 10.47
N ALA A 127 17.61 -9.41 9.82
CA ALA A 127 18.83 -8.68 9.49
C ALA A 127 18.54 -7.52 8.53
N PHE A 128 17.76 -7.77 7.47
CA PHE A 128 17.35 -6.73 6.54
C PHE A 128 16.56 -5.61 7.21
N ILE A 129 15.53 -5.94 8.00
CA ILE A 129 14.70 -4.96 8.69
C ILE A 129 15.53 -4.12 9.66
N SER A 130 16.40 -4.76 10.46
CA SER A 130 17.29 -4.05 11.40
C SER A 130 18.18 -3.05 10.67
N GLN A 131 18.80 -3.46 9.57
CA GLN A 131 19.68 -2.61 8.78
C GLN A 131 18.90 -1.47 8.09
N ALA A 132 17.81 -1.78 7.39
CA ALA A 132 17.07 -0.82 6.58
C ALA A 132 16.42 0.31 7.40
N PHE A 133 16.00 0.00 8.63
CA PHE A 133 15.30 0.95 9.50
C PHE A 133 16.11 1.38 10.72
N ALA A 134 17.39 1.00 10.80
CA ALA A 134 18.29 1.28 11.93
C ALA A 134 17.69 0.87 13.30
N LEU A 135 17.08 -0.32 13.34
CA LEU A 135 16.48 -0.90 14.54
C LEU A 135 17.44 -1.88 15.22
N ASP A 136 17.27 -2.10 16.52
CA ASP A 136 18.04 -3.12 17.24
C ASP A 136 17.79 -4.52 16.64
N HIS A 137 18.88 -5.25 16.36
CA HIS A 137 18.80 -6.54 15.70
C HIS A 137 18.14 -7.60 16.57
N ALA A 138 18.41 -7.63 17.88
CA ALA A 138 17.86 -8.64 18.77
C ALA A 138 16.37 -8.42 19.03
N GLU A 139 15.93 -7.17 19.18
CA GLU A 139 14.51 -6.80 19.26
C GLU A 139 13.77 -7.13 17.97
N THR A 140 14.36 -6.80 16.81
CA THR A 140 13.79 -7.10 15.50
C THR A 140 13.66 -8.61 15.29
N ALA A 141 14.70 -9.39 15.60
CA ALA A 141 14.68 -10.84 15.48
C ALA A 141 13.60 -11.49 16.36
N ARG A 142 13.46 -11.05 17.62
CA ARG A 142 12.39 -11.53 18.50
C ARG A 142 11.00 -11.21 17.96
N ARG A 143 10.77 -9.97 17.51
CA ARG A 143 9.49 -9.58 16.91
C ARG A 143 9.16 -10.43 15.68
N VAL A 144 10.12 -10.59 14.76
CA VAL A 144 9.93 -11.41 13.55
C VAL A 144 9.63 -12.87 13.94
N ASP A 145 10.35 -13.44 14.90
CA ASP A 145 10.07 -14.81 15.36
C ASP A 145 8.66 -14.93 15.96
N ASP A 146 8.26 -14.01 16.83
CA ASP A 146 6.92 -14.00 17.45
C ASP A 146 5.80 -13.87 16.40
N GLU A 147 5.94 -12.98 15.41
CA GLU A 147 4.94 -12.78 14.36
C GLU A 147 4.80 -14.01 13.45
N TYR A 148 5.91 -14.64 13.06
CA TYR A 148 5.87 -15.83 12.21
C TYR A 148 5.42 -17.09 12.98
N GLN A 149 5.73 -17.21 14.27
CA GLN A 149 5.15 -18.25 15.12
C GLN A 149 3.63 -18.11 15.22
N GLN A 150 3.12 -16.89 15.37
CA GLN A 150 1.69 -16.62 15.36
C GLN A 150 1.08 -16.95 13.99
N LEU A 151 1.76 -16.60 12.90
CA LEU A 151 1.30 -16.93 11.55
C LEU A 151 1.19 -18.45 11.35
N ASN A 152 2.12 -19.23 11.87
CA ASN A 152 2.07 -20.70 11.80
C ASN A 152 0.87 -21.28 12.57
N ALA A 153 0.36 -20.58 13.59
CA ALA A 153 -0.83 -20.98 14.33
C ALA A 153 -2.15 -20.65 13.59
N LEU A 154 -2.12 -19.89 12.50
CA LEU A 154 -3.31 -19.44 11.76
C LEU A 154 -4.18 -20.61 11.28
N ALA A 155 -3.57 -21.70 10.82
CA ALA A 155 -4.29 -22.87 10.31
C ALA A 155 -5.20 -23.53 11.37
N GLY A 156 -4.85 -23.41 12.65
CA GLY A 156 -5.61 -23.96 13.77
C GLY A 156 -6.56 -22.97 14.45
N ALA A 157 -6.66 -21.73 13.98
CA ALA A 157 -7.49 -20.71 14.62
C ALA A 157 -8.99 -20.94 14.35
N ASP A 158 -9.83 -20.72 15.38
CA ASP A 158 -11.29 -20.88 15.28
C ASP A 158 -11.94 -19.93 14.27
N HIS A 159 -11.45 -18.68 14.23
CA HIS A 159 -11.95 -17.61 13.38
C HIS A 159 -10.86 -16.57 13.18
N SER A 160 -10.47 -16.32 11.93
CA SER A 160 -9.55 -15.24 11.58
C SER A 160 -10.14 -14.33 10.51
N VAL A 161 -9.87 -13.03 10.62
CA VAL A 161 -10.23 -12.04 9.61
C VAL A 161 -9.00 -11.25 9.20
N LEU A 162 -8.66 -11.28 7.92
CA LEU A 162 -7.58 -10.51 7.32
C LEU A 162 -8.12 -9.16 6.86
N TRP A 163 -7.45 -8.06 7.22
CA TRP A 163 -7.77 -6.72 6.76
C TRP A 163 -6.72 -6.25 5.76
N CYS A 164 -7.12 -6.15 4.49
CA CYS A 164 -6.22 -5.88 3.38
C CYS A 164 -6.69 -4.71 2.49
N GLU A 165 -5.71 -4.02 1.93
CA GLU A 165 -5.81 -2.98 0.92
C GLU A 165 -5.38 -3.52 -0.45
N ALA A 166 -5.55 -2.71 -1.47
CA ALA A 166 -5.25 -3.10 -2.84
C ALA A 166 -3.76 -3.00 -3.21
N ASP A 167 -2.90 -2.54 -2.32
CA ASP A 167 -1.51 -2.21 -2.61
C ASP A 167 -0.52 -3.36 -2.38
N ALA A 168 0.74 -3.15 -2.77
CA ALA A 168 1.75 -4.21 -2.73
C ALA A 168 2.14 -4.66 -1.31
N TYR A 169 2.13 -3.77 -0.31
CA TYR A 169 2.48 -4.16 1.06
C TYR A 169 1.43 -5.12 1.62
N ASP A 170 0.18 -4.73 1.45
CA ASP A 170 -0.98 -5.50 1.87
C ASP A 170 -1.17 -6.82 1.11
N GLN A 171 -1.02 -6.80 -0.21
CA GLN A 171 -1.19 -7.99 -1.03
C GLN A 171 -0.04 -8.98 -0.84
N LEU A 172 1.19 -8.53 -0.56
CA LEU A 172 2.29 -9.43 -0.21
C LEU A 172 2.14 -10.01 1.20
N PHE A 173 1.61 -9.23 2.15
CA PHE A 173 1.17 -9.76 3.45
C PHE A 173 0.11 -10.86 3.28
N LEU A 174 -0.91 -10.62 2.45
CA LEU A 174 -1.97 -11.58 2.16
C LEU A 174 -1.40 -12.85 1.50
N VAL A 175 -0.56 -12.69 0.48
CA VAL A 175 0.11 -13.80 -0.22
C VAL A 175 0.93 -14.63 0.77
N ARG A 176 1.77 -14.01 1.61
CA ARG A 176 2.57 -14.75 2.60
C ARG A 176 1.68 -15.49 3.61
N THR A 177 0.62 -14.84 4.05
CA THR A 177 -0.32 -15.38 5.03
C THR A 177 -1.07 -16.60 4.49
N LEU A 178 -1.51 -16.55 3.23
CA LEU A 178 -2.22 -17.66 2.61
C LEU A 178 -1.26 -18.77 2.14
N ALA A 179 -0.05 -18.42 1.69
CA ALA A 179 0.94 -19.38 1.23
C ALA A 179 1.49 -20.28 2.35
N SER A 180 1.40 -19.86 3.62
CA SER A 180 1.76 -20.70 4.77
C SER A 180 0.72 -21.80 5.06
N LEU A 181 -0.44 -21.75 4.41
CA LEU A 181 -1.54 -22.70 4.59
C LEU A 181 -1.44 -23.83 3.56
N GLU A 182 -1.88 -25.02 3.97
CA GLU A 182 -2.06 -26.16 3.07
C GLU A 182 -3.42 -26.08 2.34
N HIS A 183 -4.46 -25.69 3.09
CA HIS A 183 -5.84 -25.52 2.65
C HIS A 183 -6.47 -24.34 3.40
N ALA A 184 -7.56 -23.78 2.89
CA ALA A 184 -8.29 -22.68 3.52
C ALA A 184 -8.93 -23.14 4.85
N PRO A 185 -8.62 -22.47 5.99
CA PRO A 185 -9.30 -22.73 7.25
C PRO A 185 -10.80 -22.44 7.14
N ARG A 186 -11.61 -23.23 7.83
CA ARG A 186 -13.08 -23.18 7.77
C ARG A 186 -13.67 -21.78 7.95
N LYS A 187 -13.04 -20.94 8.78
CA LYS A 187 -13.50 -19.59 9.10
C LYS A 187 -12.35 -18.58 8.99
N LEU A 188 -11.66 -18.61 7.86
CA LEU A 188 -10.77 -17.54 7.43
C LEU A 188 -11.53 -16.60 6.50
N GLU A 189 -11.72 -15.35 6.92
CA GLU A 189 -12.41 -14.33 6.15
C GLU A 189 -11.46 -13.19 5.77
N LEU A 190 -11.81 -12.47 4.71
CA LEU A 190 -11.03 -11.36 4.18
C LEU A 190 -11.94 -10.14 4.00
N ILE A 191 -11.48 -9.00 4.52
CA ILE A 191 -11.97 -7.67 4.17
C ILE A 191 -10.89 -7.04 3.29
N GLU A 192 -11.26 -6.71 2.07
CA GLU A 192 -10.32 -6.23 1.05
C GLU A 192 -10.88 -4.98 0.38
N VAL A 193 -10.12 -3.88 0.43
CA VAL A 193 -10.63 -2.56 0.01
C VAL A 193 -9.61 -1.80 -0.81
N GLY A 194 -9.98 -1.43 -2.04
CA GLY A 194 -9.14 -0.56 -2.89
C GLY A 194 -9.63 0.88 -3.01
N ARG A 195 -10.88 1.16 -2.62
CA ARG A 195 -11.55 2.46 -2.72
C ARG A 195 -12.66 2.57 -1.69
N ILE A 196 -12.86 3.77 -1.15
CA ILE A 196 -14.01 4.11 -0.29
C ILE A 196 -14.76 5.27 -0.95
N ALA A 197 -16.07 5.12 -1.13
CA ALA A 197 -16.89 6.18 -1.68
C ALA A 197 -16.84 7.41 -0.76
N GLY A 198 -16.75 8.61 -1.33
CA GLY A 198 -16.54 9.84 -0.56
C GLY A 198 -15.09 10.17 -0.22
N VAL A 199 -14.15 9.21 -0.34
CA VAL A 199 -12.72 9.46 -0.19
C VAL A 199 -12.12 9.70 -1.58
N GLU A 200 -11.62 10.91 -1.82
CA GLU A 200 -11.04 11.28 -3.12
C GLU A 200 -9.78 10.46 -3.42
N ARG A 201 -8.90 10.34 -2.43
CA ARG A 201 -7.64 9.60 -2.52
C ARG A 201 -7.57 8.60 -1.39
N PHE A 202 -7.83 7.34 -1.69
CA PHE A 202 -7.69 6.24 -0.74
C PHE A 202 -6.22 5.84 -0.63
N ILE A 203 -5.59 6.12 0.52
CA ILE A 203 -4.21 5.72 0.81
C ILE A 203 -4.18 4.40 1.56
N GLY A 204 -5.07 4.22 2.55
CA GLY A 204 -5.21 2.97 3.28
C GLY A 204 -6.33 3.01 4.30
N ILE A 205 -6.70 1.86 4.87
CA ILE A 205 -7.75 1.65 5.87
C ILE A 205 -7.42 2.41 7.16
N GLY A 206 -6.15 2.60 7.51
CA GLY A 206 -5.73 3.41 8.66
C GLY A 206 -6.22 4.86 8.63
N GLN A 207 -6.61 5.40 7.47
CA GLN A 207 -7.19 6.74 7.39
C GLN A 207 -8.69 6.78 7.74
N LEU A 208 -9.35 5.62 7.80
CA LEU A 208 -10.81 5.52 7.89
C LEU A 208 -11.32 5.70 9.32
N ALA A 209 -12.48 6.33 9.44
CA ALA A 209 -13.17 6.44 10.73
C ALA A 209 -13.61 5.05 11.24
N PRO A 210 -13.66 4.83 12.56
CA PRO A 210 -14.13 3.58 13.17
C PRO A 210 -15.48 3.09 12.61
N ASP A 211 -16.42 4.01 12.39
CA ASP A 211 -17.74 3.72 11.80
C ASP A 211 -17.66 3.06 10.41
N VAL A 212 -16.66 3.45 9.61
CA VAL A 212 -16.42 2.85 8.29
C VAL A 212 -15.90 1.42 8.44
N LEU A 213 -15.08 1.12 9.47
CA LEU A 213 -14.63 -0.25 9.77
C LEU A 213 -15.81 -1.14 10.17
N ALA A 214 -16.73 -0.63 11.00
CA ALA A 214 -17.97 -1.33 11.34
C ALA A 214 -18.83 -1.60 10.10
N TRP A 215 -18.88 -0.65 9.16
CA TRP A 215 -19.57 -0.81 7.87
C TRP A 215 -18.89 -1.81 6.92
N LEU A 216 -17.56 -1.92 6.94
CA LEU A 216 -16.80 -2.90 6.16
C LEU A 216 -16.97 -4.33 6.69
N TRP A 217 -17.17 -4.49 8.00
CA TRP A 217 -17.28 -5.79 8.64
C TRP A 217 -18.24 -6.79 7.97
N PRO A 218 -19.53 -6.45 7.70
CA PRO A 218 -20.45 -7.38 7.04
C PRO A 218 -20.10 -7.70 5.58
N GLN A 219 -19.09 -7.03 4.99
CA GLN A 219 -18.66 -7.23 3.60
C GLN A 219 -17.51 -8.25 3.49
N ARG A 220 -17.04 -8.79 4.62
CA ARG A 220 -16.03 -9.85 4.63
C ARG A 220 -16.50 -11.07 3.84
N ARG A 221 -15.57 -11.71 3.14
CA ARG A 221 -15.82 -12.93 2.37
C ARG A 221 -14.95 -14.06 2.88
N LEU A 222 -15.43 -15.30 2.78
CA LEU A 222 -14.61 -16.47 3.06
C LEU A 222 -13.48 -16.59 2.04
N ILE A 223 -12.31 -16.99 2.52
CA ILE A 223 -11.20 -17.45 1.68
C ILE A 223 -11.43 -18.91 1.31
N ASP A 224 -11.22 -19.24 0.04
CA ASP A 224 -11.33 -20.59 -0.51
C ASP A 224 -9.95 -21.19 -0.82
N ASP A 225 -9.94 -22.48 -1.16
CA ASP A 225 -8.71 -23.18 -1.52
C ASP A 225 -8.07 -22.61 -2.79
N ASP A 226 -8.86 -22.07 -3.72
CA ASP A 226 -8.35 -21.44 -4.95
C ASP A 226 -7.47 -20.21 -4.61
N ALA A 227 -7.89 -19.37 -3.66
CA ALA A 227 -7.09 -18.26 -3.16
C ALA A 227 -5.80 -18.73 -2.47
N VAL A 228 -5.85 -19.82 -1.69
CA VAL A 228 -4.66 -20.41 -1.04
C VAL A 228 -3.68 -20.94 -2.09
N GLN A 229 -4.16 -21.70 -3.09
CA GLN A 229 -3.31 -22.23 -4.15
C GLN A 229 -2.69 -21.11 -4.99
N LEU A 230 -3.46 -20.08 -5.33
CA LEU A 230 -2.94 -18.91 -6.03
C LEU A 230 -1.86 -18.19 -5.22
N ALA A 231 -2.07 -17.98 -3.91
CA ALA A 231 -1.07 -17.35 -3.05
C ALA A 231 0.22 -18.16 -2.98
N ARG A 232 0.15 -19.50 -2.94
CA ARG A 232 1.34 -20.37 -2.98
C ARG A 232 2.12 -20.21 -4.29
N GLN A 233 1.43 -20.17 -5.42
CA GLN A 233 2.05 -19.93 -6.74
C GLN A 233 2.74 -18.56 -6.80
N VAL A 234 2.05 -17.50 -6.35
CA VAL A 234 2.59 -16.15 -6.31
C VAL A 234 3.78 -16.06 -5.35
N TRP A 235 3.70 -16.67 -4.17
CA TRP A 235 4.79 -16.66 -3.20
C TRP A 235 6.05 -17.33 -3.77
N SER A 236 5.90 -18.49 -4.41
CA SER A 236 7.00 -19.17 -5.10
C SER A 236 7.59 -18.29 -6.19
N ALA A 237 6.76 -17.68 -7.04
CA ALA A 237 7.22 -16.81 -8.12
C ALA A 237 7.88 -15.51 -7.60
N TYR A 238 7.39 -14.97 -6.48
CA TYR A 238 7.95 -13.77 -5.86
C TYR A 238 9.32 -14.04 -5.22
N CYS A 239 9.54 -15.26 -4.73
CA CYS A 239 10.81 -15.71 -4.17
C CYS A 239 11.86 -16.13 -5.22
N ASP A 240 11.44 -16.29 -6.47
CA ASP A 240 12.30 -16.72 -7.58
C ASP A 240 13.30 -15.60 -7.96
N ASN A 241 14.48 -16.00 -8.46
CA ASN A 241 15.49 -15.05 -8.95
C ASN A 241 15.16 -14.50 -10.35
N SER A 242 14.16 -15.08 -11.01
CA SER A 242 13.58 -14.65 -12.27
C SER A 242 12.17 -14.08 -12.05
N PRO A 243 11.93 -12.80 -12.41
CA PRO A 243 10.61 -12.18 -12.27
C PRO A 243 9.62 -12.60 -13.37
N VAL A 244 9.99 -13.51 -14.29
CA VAL A 244 9.18 -13.85 -15.47
C VAL A 244 7.83 -14.44 -15.06
N THR A 245 7.81 -15.47 -14.20
CA THR A 245 6.55 -16.08 -13.73
C THR A 245 5.73 -15.11 -12.89
N LEU A 246 6.37 -14.28 -12.07
CA LEU A 246 5.68 -13.22 -11.33
C LEU A 246 4.98 -12.24 -12.29
N ALA A 247 5.65 -11.86 -13.38
CA ALA A 247 5.08 -10.99 -14.39
C ALA A 247 3.93 -11.63 -15.18
N GLU A 248 3.98 -12.95 -15.44
CA GLU A 248 2.85 -13.68 -16.02
C GLU A 248 1.63 -13.63 -15.09
N LEU A 249 1.83 -13.91 -13.80
CA LEU A 249 0.78 -13.82 -12.77
C LEU A 249 0.25 -12.38 -12.64
N ALA A 250 1.11 -11.37 -12.71
CA ALA A 250 0.71 -9.96 -12.62
C ALA A 250 -0.16 -9.50 -13.81
N HIS A 251 -0.06 -10.15 -14.97
CA HIS A 251 -0.90 -9.90 -16.15
C HIS A 251 -2.13 -10.82 -16.23
N GLY A 252 -2.30 -11.73 -15.27
CA GLY A 252 -3.44 -12.63 -15.18
C GLY A 252 -4.70 -11.96 -14.64
N ASN A 253 -5.80 -12.72 -14.64
CA ASN A 253 -7.03 -12.35 -13.95
C ASN A 253 -7.27 -13.33 -12.82
N HIS A 254 -7.43 -12.82 -11.60
CA HIS A 254 -7.49 -13.62 -10.37
C HIS A 254 -8.78 -13.32 -9.60
N PRO A 255 -9.92 -13.94 -9.96
CA PRO A 255 -11.20 -13.65 -9.31
C PRO A 255 -11.19 -13.88 -7.79
N SER A 256 -10.43 -14.88 -7.31
CA SER A 256 -10.31 -15.19 -5.89
C SER A 256 -9.52 -14.13 -5.10
N LEU A 257 -8.65 -13.36 -5.76
CA LEU A 257 -7.83 -12.27 -5.20
C LEU A 257 -7.75 -11.09 -6.20
N PRO A 258 -8.82 -10.29 -6.32
CA PRO A 258 -9.00 -9.36 -7.45
C PRO A 258 -8.02 -8.18 -7.48
N PHE A 259 -7.42 -7.81 -6.34
CA PHE A 259 -6.43 -6.73 -6.28
C PHE A 259 -4.98 -7.19 -6.47
N LEU A 260 -4.75 -8.50 -6.52
CA LEU A 260 -3.42 -9.09 -6.58
C LEU A 260 -2.67 -8.69 -7.85
N ALA A 261 -3.26 -8.88 -9.04
CA ALA A 261 -2.59 -8.58 -10.31
C ALA A 261 -2.14 -7.09 -10.40
N PRO A 262 -3.00 -6.09 -10.14
CA PRO A 262 -2.58 -4.69 -10.06
C PRO A 262 -1.44 -4.42 -9.06
N ALA A 263 -1.50 -5.02 -7.87
CA ALA A 263 -0.46 -4.87 -6.85
C ALA A 263 0.88 -5.47 -7.30
N LEU A 264 0.87 -6.66 -7.90
CA LEU A 264 2.07 -7.30 -8.46
C LEU A 264 2.64 -6.49 -9.63
N LEU A 265 1.81 -5.94 -10.50
CA LEU A 265 2.27 -5.03 -11.56
C LEU A 265 2.94 -3.79 -10.99
N ARG A 266 2.42 -3.25 -9.88
CA ARG A 266 3.07 -2.12 -9.20
C ARG A 266 4.38 -2.55 -8.54
N GLN A 267 4.41 -3.70 -7.86
CA GLN A 267 5.60 -4.22 -7.21
C GLN A 267 6.72 -4.53 -8.21
N LEU A 268 6.39 -5.09 -9.38
CA LEU A 268 7.35 -5.35 -10.44
C LEU A 268 8.09 -4.07 -10.82
N GLN A 269 7.40 -2.93 -10.91
CA GLN A 269 7.99 -1.63 -11.23
C GLN A 269 9.02 -1.12 -10.22
N GLU A 270 9.31 -1.86 -9.14
CA GLU A 270 10.50 -1.66 -8.32
C GLU A 270 11.79 -2.25 -8.93
N LEU A 271 11.69 -3.07 -9.97
CA LEU A 271 12.81 -3.44 -10.83
C LEU A 271 13.27 -2.22 -11.65
N PRO A 272 14.56 -2.18 -12.05
CA PRO A 272 15.09 -1.10 -12.87
C PRO A 272 14.34 -0.97 -14.20
N SER A 273 13.96 0.25 -14.57
CA SER A 273 13.52 0.55 -15.94
C SER A 273 14.63 0.22 -16.94
N GLN A 274 14.26 -0.31 -18.11
CA GLN A 274 15.21 -0.56 -19.20
C GLN A 274 15.88 0.74 -19.70
N HIS A 275 15.24 1.89 -19.50
CA HIS A 275 15.67 3.18 -20.05
C HIS A 275 16.78 3.82 -19.22
N ASN A 276 16.60 3.92 -17.90
CA ASN A 276 17.52 4.66 -17.04
C ASN A 276 17.90 3.94 -15.74
N GLY A 277 17.39 2.73 -15.52
CA GLY A 277 17.75 1.90 -14.38
C GLY A 277 17.11 2.33 -13.06
N LEU A 278 16.20 3.30 -13.07
CA LEU A 278 15.41 3.68 -11.90
C LEU A 278 14.20 2.75 -11.76
N SER A 279 13.85 2.42 -10.52
CA SER A 279 12.50 1.95 -10.18
C SER A 279 11.47 3.08 -10.35
N LEU A 280 10.18 2.72 -10.39
CA LEU A 280 9.11 3.71 -10.46
C LEU A 280 9.10 4.65 -9.25
N THR A 281 9.34 4.15 -8.03
CA THR A 281 9.42 5.00 -6.84
C THR A 281 10.53 6.05 -6.95
N GLU A 282 11.71 5.64 -7.41
CA GLU A 282 12.85 6.53 -7.63
C GLU A 282 12.56 7.52 -8.77
N GLN A 283 12.01 7.04 -9.89
CA GLN A 283 11.62 7.88 -11.04
C GLN A 283 10.64 8.99 -10.62
N LEU A 284 9.56 8.64 -9.91
CA LEU A 284 8.56 9.62 -9.45
C LEU A 284 9.16 10.65 -8.50
N SER A 285 10.07 10.20 -7.62
CA SER A 285 10.77 11.07 -6.66
C SER A 285 11.67 12.07 -7.37
N LEU A 286 12.54 11.59 -8.27
CA LEU A 286 13.50 12.41 -9.01
C LEU A 286 12.77 13.38 -9.95
N SER A 287 11.70 12.94 -10.63
CA SER A 287 10.86 13.83 -11.44
C SER A 287 10.27 14.98 -10.62
N TYR A 288 9.70 14.69 -9.44
CA TYR A 288 9.15 15.76 -8.61
C TYR A 288 10.22 16.73 -8.10
N ILE A 289 11.39 16.23 -7.69
CA ILE A 289 12.50 17.08 -7.23
C ILE A 289 13.02 17.95 -8.39
N ALA A 290 13.09 17.43 -9.61
CA ALA A 290 13.44 18.21 -10.80
C ALA A 290 12.47 19.37 -11.05
N GLU A 291 11.16 19.12 -10.89
CA GLU A 291 10.12 20.12 -11.08
C GLU A 291 10.09 21.18 -9.95
N ALA A 292 10.28 20.74 -8.70
CA ALA A 292 10.15 21.59 -7.51
C ALA A 292 11.41 22.38 -7.16
N GLY A 293 12.59 21.92 -7.59
CA GLY A 293 13.88 22.37 -7.07
C GLY A 293 14.16 21.82 -5.67
N PRO A 294 15.05 22.47 -4.88
CA PRO A 294 15.36 22.02 -3.52
C PRO A 294 14.10 21.89 -2.65
N VAL A 295 13.81 20.68 -2.19
CA VAL A 295 12.54 20.36 -1.52
C VAL A 295 12.76 19.41 -0.33
N PRO A 296 12.09 19.61 0.82
CA PRO A 296 12.22 18.70 1.96
C PRO A 296 11.82 17.26 1.63
N PHE A 297 12.56 16.29 2.18
CA PHE A 297 12.30 14.86 1.99
C PHE A 297 10.83 14.48 2.22
N GLY A 298 10.25 14.94 3.34
CA GLY A 298 8.85 14.66 3.70
C GLY A 298 7.84 15.28 2.73
N ARG A 299 8.22 16.35 2.00
CA ARG A 299 7.38 16.92 0.94
C ARG A 299 7.40 16.08 -0.32
N VAL A 300 8.53 15.43 -0.64
CA VAL A 300 8.61 14.45 -1.73
C VAL A 300 7.68 13.27 -1.41
N PHE A 301 7.80 12.70 -0.21
CA PHE A 301 6.91 11.62 0.23
C PHE A 301 5.44 12.00 0.16
N ALA A 302 5.08 13.16 0.72
CA ALA A 302 3.69 13.64 0.73
C ALA A 302 3.14 13.86 -0.69
N GLU A 303 3.94 14.36 -1.63
CA GLU A 303 3.53 14.54 -3.03
C GLU A 303 3.28 13.20 -3.73
N LEU A 304 4.15 12.21 -3.51
CA LEU A 304 3.97 10.88 -4.07
C LEU A 304 2.66 10.26 -3.57
N MET A 305 2.46 10.22 -2.26
CA MET A 305 1.26 9.62 -1.67
C MET A 305 -0.02 10.33 -2.13
N ALA A 306 -0.03 11.67 -2.08
CA ALA A 306 -1.20 12.46 -2.38
C ALA A 306 -1.56 12.50 -3.88
N LYS A 307 -0.58 12.39 -4.79
CA LYS A 307 -0.83 12.71 -6.22
C LYS A 307 -0.19 11.79 -7.24
N ARG A 308 1.06 11.35 -7.04
CA ARG A 308 1.87 10.77 -8.13
C ARG A 308 1.92 9.24 -8.14
N GLU A 309 1.99 8.63 -6.97
CA GLU A 309 2.09 7.18 -6.84
C GLU A 309 0.77 6.53 -7.30
N PRO A 310 0.71 5.73 -8.37
CA PRO A 310 -0.56 5.14 -8.81
C PRO A 310 -1.24 4.28 -7.75
N LEU A 311 -0.47 3.56 -6.93
CA LEU A 311 -0.97 2.63 -5.91
C LEU A 311 -0.08 2.71 -4.65
N PRO A 312 -0.37 3.65 -3.72
CA PRO A 312 0.45 3.87 -2.53
C PRO A 312 0.57 2.63 -1.65
N PHE A 313 1.80 2.29 -1.26
CA PHE A 313 2.09 1.13 -0.39
C PHE A 313 3.23 1.38 0.62
N LEU A 314 3.88 2.54 0.54
CA LEU A 314 5.07 2.86 1.34
C LEU A 314 4.71 3.65 2.59
N GLY A 315 5.22 3.20 3.73
CA GLY A 315 5.41 4.07 4.90
C GLY A 315 6.56 5.06 4.67
N ASP A 316 6.60 6.12 5.47
CA ASP A 316 7.62 7.18 5.40
C ASP A 316 9.04 6.63 5.64
N MET A 317 9.19 5.71 6.59
CA MET A 317 10.46 5.02 6.88
C MET A 317 10.91 4.11 5.73
N MET A 318 9.97 3.43 5.05
CA MET A 318 10.26 2.60 3.87
C MET A 318 10.73 3.48 2.71
N PHE A 319 10.03 4.60 2.48
CA PHE A 319 10.41 5.58 1.49
C PHE A 319 11.80 6.19 1.79
N HIS A 320 12.06 6.51 3.05
CA HIS A 320 13.37 7.00 3.49
C HIS A 320 14.48 5.99 3.16
N ALA A 321 14.30 4.72 3.53
CA ALA A 321 15.24 3.64 3.24
C ALA A 321 15.47 3.43 1.73
N LEU A 322 14.41 3.50 0.91
CA LEU A 322 14.50 3.34 -0.54
C LEU A 322 15.31 4.43 -1.24
N LEU A 323 15.30 5.68 -0.74
CA LEU A 323 16.09 6.77 -1.33
C LEU A 323 17.52 6.86 -0.80
N ARG A 324 17.88 6.19 0.31
CA ARG A 324 19.25 6.24 0.84
C ARG A 324 20.33 5.85 -0.19
N PRO A 325 20.18 4.78 -1.00
CA PRO A 325 21.16 4.45 -2.02
C PRO A 325 21.39 5.57 -3.06
N LEU A 326 20.39 6.42 -3.32
CA LEU A 326 20.52 7.55 -4.25
C LEU A 326 21.29 8.74 -3.66
N ILE A 327 21.44 8.77 -2.33
CA ILE A 327 22.06 9.86 -1.56
C ILE A 327 23.46 9.46 -1.08
N ASP A 328 23.61 8.20 -0.65
CA ASP A 328 24.80 7.70 0.04
C ASP A 328 25.83 7.03 -0.89
N ALA A 329 25.49 6.81 -2.16
CA ALA A 329 26.41 6.26 -3.14
C ALA A 329 27.62 7.18 -3.39
N GLU A 330 28.73 6.61 -3.84
CA GLU A 330 29.93 7.37 -4.24
C GLU A 330 29.61 8.41 -5.32
N GLN A 331 28.70 8.07 -6.24
CA GLN A 331 28.17 8.97 -7.27
C GLN A 331 26.66 9.14 -7.06
N PRO A 332 26.24 10.05 -6.17
CA PRO A 332 24.84 10.15 -5.78
C PRO A 332 23.99 10.86 -6.84
N LEU A 333 22.71 10.49 -6.93
CA LEU A 333 21.72 11.19 -7.74
C LEU A 333 21.10 12.38 -7.00
N LEU A 334 21.17 12.35 -5.67
CA LEU A 334 20.56 13.34 -4.78
C LEU A 334 21.58 13.86 -3.77
N ILE A 335 21.52 15.15 -3.48
CA ILE A 335 22.21 15.77 -2.34
C ILE A 335 21.18 16.06 -1.26
N GLU A 336 21.40 15.51 -0.07
CA GLU A 336 20.68 15.84 1.15
C GLU A 336 21.45 16.94 1.91
N THR A 337 20.77 18.03 2.26
CA THR A 337 21.34 19.15 3.04
C THR A 337 20.59 19.35 4.36
N GLY A 338 21.12 20.20 5.25
CA GLY A 338 20.47 20.50 6.54
C GLY A 338 20.48 19.31 7.50
N THR A 339 21.60 18.59 7.58
CA THR A 339 21.76 17.36 8.39
C THR A 339 21.59 17.59 9.89
N ASP A 340 21.61 18.84 10.34
CA ASP A 340 21.23 19.31 11.68
C ASP A 340 19.73 19.14 11.98
N GLN A 341 18.88 18.99 10.96
CA GLN A 341 17.45 18.79 11.10
C GLN A 341 17.05 17.31 11.10
N PRO A 342 15.87 16.96 11.65
CA PRO A 342 15.26 15.66 11.41
C PRO A 342 15.08 15.39 9.92
N TRP A 343 15.29 14.13 9.51
CA TRP A 343 15.32 13.72 8.10
C TRP A 343 14.13 14.22 7.24
N PRO A 344 12.86 14.29 7.71
CA PRO A 344 11.76 14.73 6.85
C PRO A 344 11.87 16.19 6.41
N ARG A 345 12.64 17.00 7.14
CA ARG A 345 12.83 18.44 6.87
C ARG A 345 14.07 18.73 6.04
N ARG A 346 14.95 17.74 5.84
CA ARG A 346 16.19 17.88 5.08
C ARG A 346 15.88 18.11 3.60
N PRO A 347 16.38 19.20 2.99
CA PRO A 347 16.17 19.44 1.56
C PRO A 347 16.95 18.46 0.69
N LEU A 348 16.29 17.92 -0.33
CA LEU A 348 16.85 17.13 -1.41
C LEU A 348 16.98 17.98 -2.68
N THR A 349 18.10 17.83 -3.38
CA THR A 349 18.35 18.43 -4.69
C THR A 349 18.97 17.39 -5.63
N LEU A 350 18.66 17.43 -6.91
CA LEU A 350 19.31 16.58 -7.91
C LEU A 350 20.78 16.97 -8.14
N THR A 351 21.63 15.98 -8.33
CA THR A 351 22.98 16.18 -8.88
C THR A 351 22.94 16.29 -10.39
N ALA A 352 24.07 16.65 -11.01
CA ALA A 352 24.23 16.57 -12.45
C ALA A 352 24.00 15.13 -12.97
N LEU A 353 24.47 14.13 -12.24
CA LEU A 353 24.21 12.72 -12.56
C LEU A 353 22.72 12.38 -12.40
N GLY A 354 22.07 12.87 -11.34
CA GLY A 354 20.62 12.71 -11.13
C GLY A 354 19.81 13.24 -12.31
N HIS A 355 20.18 14.41 -12.86
CA HIS A 355 19.58 14.93 -14.08
C HIS A 355 19.85 14.04 -15.31
N ALA A 356 21.10 13.60 -15.52
CA ALA A 356 21.46 12.75 -16.65
C ALA A 356 20.72 11.40 -16.63
N VAL A 357 20.64 10.75 -15.46
CA VAL A 357 19.87 9.51 -15.29
C VAL A 357 18.38 9.76 -15.56
N LEU A 358 17.81 10.84 -15.03
CA LEU A 358 16.40 11.15 -15.24
C LEU A 358 16.05 11.37 -16.73
N GLN A 359 16.98 11.92 -17.52
CA GLN A 359 16.83 12.09 -18.97
C GLN A 359 17.16 10.83 -19.80
N GLY A 360 17.71 9.79 -19.18
CA GLY A 360 18.16 8.57 -19.87
C GLY A 360 19.54 8.69 -20.53
N ASP A 361 20.30 9.76 -20.23
CA ASP A 361 21.68 9.96 -20.71
C ASP A 361 22.70 9.14 -19.90
N ALA A 362 22.30 8.64 -18.74
CA ALA A 362 23.06 7.74 -17.88
C ALA A 362 22.15 6.65 -17.28
N TYR A 363 22.74 5.55 -16.83
CA TYR A 363 22.00 4.40 -16.30
C TYR A 363 22.35 4.16 -14.83
N TRP A 364 21.34 4.19 -13.94
CA TRP A 364 21.57 4.24 -12.49
C TRP A 364 22.45 3.08 -11.96
N LEU A 365 22.21 1.85 -12.40
CA LEU A 365 22.94 0.68 -11.88
C LEU A 365 24.43 0.64 -12.28
N ASP A 366 24.88 1.50 -13.19
CA ASP A 366 26.32 1.67 -13.48
C ASP A 366 27.03 2.46 -12.37
N HIS A 367 26.28 3.31 -11.65
CA HIS A 367 26.76 4.22 -10.61
C HIS A 367 26.38 3.77 -9.18
N ALA A 368 25.36 2.92 -9.05
CA ALA A 368 24.95 2.36 -7.76
C ALA A 368 26.12 1.64 -7.04
N SER A 369 26.07 1.64 -5.72
CA SER A 369 27.10 1.02 -4.86
C SER A 369 26.61 -0.25 -4.19
N ASP A 370 25.33 -0.30 -3.82
CA ASP A 370 24.77 -1.38 -3.01
C ASP A 370 23.92 -2.37 -3.81
N VAL A 371 23.89 -3.61 -3.34
CA VAL A 371 22.95 -4.63 -3.82
C VAL A 371 21.53 -4.26 -3.41
N ARG A 372 20.60 -4.32 -4.36
CA ARG A 372 19.16 -4.13 -4.11
C ARG A 372 18.41 -5.42 -4.40
N TRP A 373 17.29 -5.62 -3.71
CA TRP A 373 16.41 -6.76 -3.91
C TRP A 373 14.99 -6.32 -4.21
N VAL A 374 14.34 -7.05 -5.12
CA VAL A 374 12.91 -6.96 -5.40
C VAL A 374 12.35 -8.37 -5.35
N GLY A 375 11.80 -8.75 -4.20
CA GLY A 375 11.47 -10.15 -3.92
C GLY A 375 12.74 -11.02 -3.95
N GLY A 376 12.71 -12.08 -4.75
CA GLY A 376 13.84 -12.99 -4.99
C GLY A 376 14.86 -12.48 -6.02
N VAL A 377 14.56 -11.38 -6.72
CA VAL A 377 15.47 -10.82 -7.73
C VAL A 377 16.55 -9.98 -7.06
N CYS A 378 17.80 -10.41 -7.22
CA CYS A 378 19.00 -9.70 -6.76
C CYS A 378 19.54 -8.78 -7.85
N LEU A 379 19.70 -7.50 -7.55
CA LEU A 379 20.24 -6.48 -8.43
C LEU A 379 21.61 -6.07 -7.91
N SER A 380 22.66 -6.57 -8.57
CA SER A 380 24.04 -6.20 -8.26
C SER A 380 24.51 -5.10 -9.22
N PRO A 381 25.06 -3.98 -8.72
CA PRO A 381 25.56 -2.92 -9.58
C PRO A 381 26.60 -3.42 -10.58
N ARG A 382 26.57 -2.89 -11.81
CA ARG A 382 27.51 -3.22 -12.91
C ARG A 382 27.58 -4.72 -13.25
N GLN A 383 26.53 -5.48 -12.94
CA GLN A 383 26.38 -6.88 -13.35
C GLN A 383 25.14 -7.02 -14.25
N PRO A 384 25.05 -8.09 -15.07
CA PRO A 384 23.82 -8.44 -15.76
C PRO A 384 22.64 -8.56 -14.78
N HIS A 385 21.48 -8.03 -15.15
CA HIS A 385 20.31 -7.97 -14.27
C HIS A 385 18.99 -7.91 -15.04
N TRP A 386 17.90 -8.19 -14.33
CA TRP A 386 16.55 -8.00 -14.86
C TRP A 386 16.14 -6.53 -14.83
N THR A 387 15.55 -6.06 -15.93
CA THR A 387 14.91 -4.76 -16.07
C THR A 387 13.44 -4.93 -16.43
N LEU A 388 12.66 -3.85 -16.43
CA LEU A 388 11.31 -3.80 -16.98
C LEU A 388 11.23 -2.95 -18.24
N ASP A 389 10.48 -3.45 -19.22
CA ASP A 389 10.08 -2.69 -20.39
C ASP A 389 8.82 -1.83 -20.15
N ASP A 390 8.41 -1.08 -21.17
CA ASP A 390 7.24 -0.18 -21.12
C ASP A 390 5.91 -0.93 -20.97
N GLN A 391 5.89 -2.23 -21.28
CA GLN A 391 4.75 -3.12 -21.10
C GLN A 391 4.80 -3.83 -19.74
N ARG A 392 5.73 -3.43 -18.85
CA ARG A 392 5.96 -4.05 -17.53
C ARG A 392 6.29 -5.54 -17.64
N ARG A 393 6.99 -5.93 -18.70
CA ARG A 393 7.54 -7.27 -18.89
C ARG A 393 9.03 -7.29 -18.56
N PRO A 394 9.51 -8.33 -17.86
CA PRO A 394 10.92 -8.49 -17.60
C PRO A 394 11.75 -8.63 -18.86
N LEU A 395 12.88 -7.93 -18.90
CA LEU A 395 13.89 -8.02 -19.93
C LEU A 395 15.24 -8.28 -19.26
N TRP A 396 16.06 -9.17 -19.81
CA TRP A 396 17.41 -9.38 -19.32
C TRP A 396 18.36 -8.37 -19.96
N ARG A 397 19.07 -7.60 -19.12
CA ARG A 397 20.15 -6.69 -19.54
C ARG A 397 21.49 -7.35 -19.24
N GLY A 398 22.25 -7.63 -20.31
CA GLY A 398 23.54 -8.33 -20.28
C GLY A 398 24.75 -7.42 -20.24
#